data_AF-A0A938ERY7-F1
#
_entry.id   AF-A0A938ERY7-F1
#
_cell.length_a   1.000
_cell.length_b   1.000
_cell.length_c   1.000
_cell.angle_alpha   90.00
_cell.angle_beta   90.00
_cell.angle_gamma   90.00
#
_symmetry.space_group_name_H-M   'P 1'
#
loop_
_entity.id
_entity.type
_entity.pdbx_description
1 polymer ?
#
loop_
_entity_poly.entity_id
_entity_poly.type
_entity_poly.pdbx_seq_one_letter_code
_entity_poly.pdbx_strand_id
1 'polypeptide(L)' 'MPPDDALYAFHRSGLRGRGGAGFPMGRKASFLPKDAGKPTYVVCNADESEPGTFKDR' A
#
# COMPACT_ATOMS: atom_id res chain seq x y z
N MET A 1 -16.33 2.20 -5.90
CA MET A 1 -16.06 1.64 -4.56
C MET A 1 -15.73 2.79 -3.62
N PRO A 2 -16.51 3.00 -2.55
CA PRO A 2 -16.15 3.91 -1.45
C PRO A 2 -14.74 3.61 -0.87
N PRO A 3 -14.01 4.63 -0.38
CA PRO A 3 -12.69 4.41 0.23
C PRO A 3 -12.69 3.39 1.38
N ASP A 4 -13.75 3.39 2.20
CA ASP A 4 -13.89 2.46 3.32
C ASP A 4 -14.06 0.99 2.83
N ASP A 5 -14.71 0.77 1.68
CA ASP A 5 -14.83 -0.56 1.08
C ASP A 5 -13.47 -1.07 0.57
N ALA A 6 -12.63 -0.17 0.03
CA ALA A 6 -11.28 -0.51 -0.38
C ALA A 6 -10.39 -0.87 0.83
N LEU A 7 -10.51 -0.11 1.92
CA LEU A 7 -9.82 -0.41 3.17
C LEU A 7 -10.26 -1.77 3.74
N TYR A 8 -11.57 -2.06 3.72
CA TYR A 8 -12.11 -3.36 4.12
C TYR A 8 -11.53 -4.49 3.27
N ALA A 9 -11.45 -4.32 1.94
CA ALA A 9 -10.85 -5.31 1.04
C ALA A 9 -9.36 -5.57 1.35
N PHE A 10 -8.58 -4.51 1.66
CA PHE A 10 -7.18 -4.68 2.06
C PHE A 10 -7.03 -5.43 3.39
N HIS A 11 -7.89 -5.18 4.37
CA HIS A 11 -7.87 -5.95 5.62
C HIS A 11 -8.27 -7.41 5.40
N ARG A 12 -9.35 -7.65 4.64
CA ARG A 12 -9.87 -9.00 4.39
C ARG A 12 -8.92 -9.88 3.58
N SER A 13 -8.20 -9.30 2.62
CA SER A 13 -7.25 -10.03 1.78
C SER A 13 -5.98 -10.46 2.51
N GLY A 14 -5.66 -9.84 3.66
CA GLY A 14 -4.38 -10.06 4.33
C GLY A 14 -3.17 -9.62 3.49
N LEU A 15 -3.36 -8.71 2.51
CA LEU A 15 -2.29 -8.25 1.63
C LEU A 15 -1.13 -7.64 2.43
N ARG A 16 0.08 -8.08 2.13
CA ARG A 16 1.34 -7.60 2.71
C ARG A 16 2.20 -6.96 1.64
N GLY A 17 3.00 -5.96 2.03
CA GLY A 17 3.93 -5.28 1.13
C GLY A 17 4.92 -6.26 0.49
N ARG A 18 5.14 -6.13 -0.82
CA ARG A 18 5.98 -7.03 -1.63
C ARG A 18 7.41 -6.52 -1.90
N GLY A 19 7.77 -5.36 -1.36
CA GLY A 19 9.14 -4.82 -1.40
C GLY A 19 10.03 -5.31 -0.24
N GLY A 20 9.81 -6.52 0.29
CA GLY A 20 10.64 -7.12 1.35
C GLY A 20 10.14 -6.92 2.79
N ALA A 21 9.73 -5.70 3.18
CA ALA A 21 9.36 -5.41 4.59
C ALA A 21 8.09 -6.14 5.08
N GLY A 22 7.20 -6.56 4.18
CA GLY A 22 6.04 -7.39 4.53
C GLY A 22 5.01 -6.73 5.46
N PHE A 23 4.96 -5.39 5.52
CA PHE A 23 3.98 -4.68 6.36
C PHE A 23 2.54 -4.86 5.82
N PRO A 24 1.50 -5.04 6.67
CA PRO A 24 0.12 -5.21 6.22
C PRO A 24 -0.44 -3.97 5.50
N MET A 25 -0.98 -4.14 4.29
CA MET A 25 -1.45 -3.04 3.45
C MET A 25 -2.65 -2.30 4.07
N GLY A 26 -3.63 -3.03 4.61
CA GLY A 26 -4.79 -2.43 5.27
C GLY A 26 -4.39 -1.54 6.45
N ARG A 27 -3.44 -1.99 7.28
CA ARG A 27 -2.91 -1.20 8.40
C ARG A 27 -2.18 0.06 7.92
N LYS A 28 -1.42 -0.02 6.82
CA LYS A 28 -0.75 1.15 6.26
C LYS A 28 -1.77 2.18 5.76
N ALA A 29 -2.81 1.72 5.04
CA ALA A 29 -3.86 2.59 4.54
C ALA A 29 -4.71 3.23 5.65
N SER A 30 -4.94 2.52 6.77
CA SER A 30 -5.72 3.06 7.90
C SER A 30 -5.06 4.24 8.62
N PHE A 31 -3.78 4.52 8.36
CA PHE A 31 -3.10 5.69 8.92
C PHE A 31 -3.40 6.98 8.14
N LEU A 32 -4.00 6.89 6.95
CA LEU A 32 -4.36 8.07 6.18
C LEU A 32 -5.51 8.83 6.88
N PRO A 33 -5.34 10.13 7.15
CA PRO A 33 -6.40 10.94 7.75
C PRO A 33 -7.56 11.11 6.77
N LYS A 34 -8.80 10.93 7.25
CA LYS A 34 -10.02 11.10 6.44
C LYS A 34 -10.23 12.55 5.99
N ASP A 35 -9.84 13.51 6.85
CA ASP A 35 -10.04 14.95 6.63
C ASP A 35 -8.72 15.72 6.74
N ALA A 36 -7.78 15.41 5.85
CA ALA A 36 -6.45 16.03 5.87
C ALA A 36 -6.45 17.52 5.46
N GLY A 37 -7.52 17.99 4.80
CA GLY A 37 -7.58 19.32 4.16
C GLY A 37 -6.51 19.55 3.09
N LYS A 38 -5.78 18.50 2.70
CA LYS A 38 -4.63 18.51 1.78
C LYS A 38 -4.71 17.31 0.83
N PRO A 39 -4.13 17.39 -0.37
CA PRO A 39 -4.05 16.26 -1.27
C PRO A 39 -3.31 15.09 -0.63
N THR A 40 -3.81 13.88 -0.87
CA THR A 40 -3.13 12.63 -0.52
C THR A 40 -2.51 12.03 -1.79
N TYR A 41 -1.31 11.48 -1.65
CA TYR A 41 -0.56 10.92 -2.78
C TYR A 41 -0.33 9.43 -2.60
N VAL A 42 -0.34 8.71 -3.71
CA VAL A 42 0.09 7.32 -3.80
C VAL A 42 1.40 7.30 -4.58
N VAL A 43 2.42 6.70 -3.99
CA VAL A 43 3.73 6.52 -4.63
C VAL A 43 3.95 5.03 -4.85
N CYS A 44 4.08 4.63 -6.11
CA CYS A 44 4.55 3.30 -6.47
C CYS A 44 6.07 3.30 -6.43
N ASN A 45 6.67 2.44 -5.62
CA ASN A 45 8.12 2.25 -5.65
C ASN A 45 8.45 1.19 -6.70
N ALA A 46 9.07 1.62 -7.80
CA ALA A 46 9.56 0.77 -8.88
C ALA A 46 11.10 0.76 -8.97
N ASP A 47 11.79 1.26 -7.94
CA ASP A 47 13.24 1.17 -7.83
C ASP A 47 13.64 -0.22 -7.31
N GLU A 48 13.57 -1.21 -8.21
CA GLU A 48 13.91 -2.61 -7.93
C GLU A 48 15.43 -2.82 -7.93
N SER A 49 16.10 -2.25 -6.92
CA SER A 49 17.58 -2.20 -6.82
C SER A 49 18.24 -3.43 -6.19
N GLU A 50 17.45 -4.34 -5.58
CA GLU A 50 17.97 -5.54 -4.93
C GLU A 50 18.55 -6.53 -5.97
N PRO A 51 19.84 -6.94 -5.86
CA PRO A 51 20.48 -7.81 -6.83
C PRO A 51 19.72 -9.11 -7.09
N GLY A 52 19.51 -9.42 -8.38
CA GLY A 52 18.80 -10.63 -8.80
C GLY A 52 17.26 -10.50 -8.78
N THR A 53 16.71 -9.36 -8.39
CA THR A 53 15.27 -9.10 -8.47
C THR A 53 14.91 -8.49 -9.83
N PHE A 54 13.83 -8.98 -10.45
CA PHE A 54 13.34 -8.53 -11.75
C PHE A 54 11.81 -8.66 -11.88
N LYS A 55 11.09 -8.79 -10.76
CA LYS A 55 9.64 -9.05 -10.77
C LYS A 55 8.83 -7.78 -11.06
N ASP A 56 9.43 -6.59 -10.87
CA ASP A 56 8.80 -5.30 -11.12
C ASP A 56 9.21 -4.70 -12.49
N ARG A 57 10.23 -5.27 -13.17
CA ARG A 57 10.72 -4.87 -14.51
C ARG A 57 9.83 -5.32 -15.67
#